data_AF-A0A913WPK4-F1
#
_entry.id   AF-A0A913WPK4-F1
#
_cell.length_a   1.000
_cell.length_b   1.000
_cell.length_c   1.000
_cell.angle_alpha   90.00
_cell.angle_beta   90.00
_cell.angle_gamma   90.00
#
_symmetry.space_group_name_H-M   'P 1'
#
loop_
_entity.id
_entity.type
_entity.pdbx_description
1 polymer ?
#
loop_
_entity_poly.entity_id
_entity_poly.type
_entity_poly.pdbx_seq_one_letter_code
_entity_poly.pdbx_strand_id
1 'polypeptide(L)'
;MDTPFEDTLDMVCMDDILPTTSSPEPDSPQQKKKKARRRGPRLTGVSKQRRLANARERNRVHILNMNIQVLRELIPLPPQEKEPTKTEIIWMAAKYIALLGDMLDQEPIDFGDCVLNDLFLDAFC
;
A
#
# COMPACT_ATOMS: atom_id res chain seq x y z
N MET A 1 19.14 -10.90 28.08
CA MET A 1 19.03 -11.65 26.80
C MET A 1 18.25 -10.72 25.90
N ASP A 2 18.95 -9.69 25.49
CA ASP A 2 18.37 -8.50 24.88
C ASP A 2 18.79 -8.53 23.43
N THR A 3 17.84 -8.78 22.54
CA THR A 3 18.03 -8.60 21.11
C THR A 3 17.86 -7.11 20.82
N PRO A 4 18.89 -6.40 20.34
CA PRO A 4 18.71 -5.04 19.85
C PRO A 4 17.95 -5.12 18.53
N PHE A 5 16.73 -4.58 18.51
CA PHE A 5 16.01 -4.28 17.28
C PHE A 5 16.67 -3.02 16.69
N GLU A 6 17.84 -3.17 16.08
CA GLU A 6 18.49 -2.05 15.41
C GLU A 6 17.90 -1.84 14.02
N ASP A 7 17.33 -0.64 13.89
CA ASP A 7 17.28 0.22 12.71
C ASP A 7 18.19 -0.20 11.55
N THR A 8 17.61 -0.83 10.54
CA THR A 8 18.13 -0.76 9.16
C THR A 8 16.98 -0.55 8.19
N LEU A 9 16.22 0.54 8.37
CA LEU A 9 15.52 1.18 7.25
C LEU A 9 16.54 2.05 6.52
N ASP A 10 17.50 1.33 5.91
CA ASP A 10 18.60 1.93 5.21
C ASP A 10 18.06 2.62 3.96
N MET A 11 18.15 3.94 4.01
CA MET A 11 17.94 4.89 2.95
C MET A 11 19.00 4.70 1.86
N VAL A 12 18.93 3.61 1.11
CA VAL A 12 19.79 3.44 -0.07
C VAL A 12 18.97 3.77 -1.32
N CYS A 13 19.15 4.99 -1.80
CA CYS A 13 18.94 5.27 -3.21
C CYS A 13 20.00 4.49 -4.00
N MET A 14 19.67 3.29 -4.50
CA MET A 14 20.54 2.60 -5.48
C MET A 14 20.54 3.37 -6.81
N ASP A 15 21.28 4.48 -6.86
CA ASP A 15 21.48 5.25 -8.08
C ASP A 15 22.87 5.91 -8.05
N ASP A 16 23.92 5.19 -7.64
CA ASP A 16 25.33 5.50 -7.91
C ASP A 16 26.18 4.22 -7.92
N ILE A 17 26.55 3.73 -9.10
CA ILE A 17 27.83 3.08 -9.46
C ILE A 17 27.83 2.89 -10.99
N LEU A 18 28.63 3.71 -11.68
CA LEU A 18 29.09 3.52 -13.06
C LEU A 18 30.11 2.36 -13.13
N PRO A 19 30.41 1.80 -14.31
CA PRO A 19 30.76 0.39 -14.51
C PRO A 19 32.23 0.08 -14.22
N THR A 20 32.48 -1.01 -13.49
CA THR A 20 33.81 -1.62 -13.43
C THR A 20 34.03 -2.49 -14.65
N THR A 21 35.11 -2.17 -15.35
CA THR A 21 35.77 -2.90 -16.41
C THR A 21 36.15 -4.32 -15.97
N SER A 22 35.73 -5.34 -16.73
CA SER A 22 36.52 -6.55 -16.88
C SER A 22 36.34 -7.09 -18.31
N SER A 23 37.47 -7.11 -19.02
CA SER A 23 37.68 -7.82 -20.28
C SER A 23 37.45 -9.32 -20.07
N PRO A 24 36.98 -10.04 -21.10
CA PRO A 24 37.88 -11.03 -21.70
C PRO A 24 37.95 -10.93 -23.24
N GLU A 25 39.17 -11.14 -23.72
CA GLU A 25 39.64 -11.18 -25.12
C GLU A 25 39.03 -12.37 -25.94
N PRO A 26 39.24 -12.42 -27.27
CA PRO A 26 38.19 -12.67 -28.28
C PRO A 26 38.18 -14.10 -28.85
N ASP A 27 37.03 -14.49 -29.44
CA ASP A 27 37.04 -15.39 -30.59
C ASP A 27 35.80 -15.22 -31.51
N SER A 28 36.07 -14.71 -32.72
CA SER A 28 35.45 -14.94 -34.05
C SER A 28 33.92 -14.80 -34.31
N PRO A 29 33.50 -14.46 -35.56
CA PRO A 29 32.38 -13.55 -35.81
C PRO A 29 31.10 -14.22 -36.34
N GLN A 30 29.95 -14.00 -35.70
CA GLN A 30 28.64 -14.23 -36.31
C GLN A 30 27.67 -13.07 -36.09
N GLN A 31 27.47 -12.35 -37.19
CA GLN A 31 26.58 -11.22 -37.37
C GLN A 31 25.12 -11.62 -37.08
N LYS A 32 24.59 -11.24 -35.92
CA LYS A 32 23.14 -11.12 -35.71
C LYS A 32 22.82 -9.64 -35.47
N LYS A 33 22.34 -8.97 -36.52
CA LYS A 33 21.84 -7.59 -36.48
C LYS A 33 20.74 -7.47 -35.42
N LYS A 34 21.10 -7.09 -34.18
CA LYS A 34 20.14 -6.76 -33.13
C LYS A 34 19.44 -5.46 -33.53
N LYS A 35 18.18 -5.56 -33.97
CA LYS A 35 17.31 -4.40 -34.21
C LYS A 35 17.39 -3.50 -32.98
N ALA A 36 17.88 -2.28 -33.16
CA ALA A 36 17.98 -1.29 -32.09
C ALA A 36 16.58 -1.11 -31.49
N ARG A 37 16.40 -1.56 -30.24
CA ARG A 37 15.22 -1.18 -29.44
C ARG A 37 15.22 0.34 -29.44
N ARG A 38 14.24 0.94 -30.13
CA ARG A 38 14.01 2.39 -30.15
C ARG A 38 14.06 2.85 -28.70
N ARG A 39 15.17 3.46 -28.29
CA ARG A 39 15.30 4.09 -26.99
C ARG A 39 14.23 5.17 -27.01
N GLY A 40 13.20 5.03 -26.19
CA GLY A 40 12.16 6.05 -26.07
C GLY A 40 12.80 7.42 -25.83
N PRO A 41 12.08 8.53 -26.13
CA PRO A 41 12.61 9.88 -25.99
C PRO A 41 13.36 10.00 -24.67
N ARG A 42 14.61 10.47 -24.69
CA ARG A 42 15.41 10.68 -23.48
C ARG A 42 14.67 11.74 -22.66
N LEU A 43 13.83 11.27 -21.76
CA LEU A 43 13.06 12.09 -20.86
C LEU A 43 14.06 12.98 -20.14
N THR A 44 13.90 14.29 -20.33
CA THR A 44 14.74 15.33 -19.71
C THR A 44 14.85 15.05 -18.20
N GLY A 45 15.92 15.50 -17.53
CA GLY A 45 16.14 15.21 -16.10
C GLY A 45 14.90 15.44 -15.22
N VAL A 46 14.14 16.50 -15.53
CA VAL A 46 12.83 16.83 -14.93
C VAL A 46 11.80 15.69 -15.03
N SER A 47 11.77 14.96 -16.14
CA SER A 47 10.87 13.83 -16.34
C SER A 47 11.35 12.53 -15.69
N LYS A 48 12.68 12.30 -15.52
CA LYS A 48 13.18 11.21 -14.66
C LYS A 48 12.77 11.46 -13.20
N GLN A 49 12.97 12.69 -12.71
CA GLN A 49 12.60 13.08 -11.34
C GLN A 49 11.09 12.94 -11.09
N ARG A 50 10.25 13.39 -12.02
CA ARG A 50 8.79 13.23 -11.92
C ARG A 50 8.35 11.77 -11.83
N ARG A 51 8.96 10.88 -12.62
CA ARG A 51 8.64 9.44 -12.55
C ARG A 51 9.04 8.83 -11.21
N LEU A 52 10.20 9.21 -10.68
CA LEU A 52 10.64 8.75 -9.37
C LEU A 52 9.70 9.25 -8.26
N ALA A 53 9.28 10.51 -8.32
CA ALA A 53 8.29 11.07 -7.38
C ALA A 53 6.95 10.33 -7.46
N ASN A 54 6.44 10.08 -8.67
CA ASN A 54 5.19 9.34 -8.85
C ASN A 54 5.30 7.88 -8.38
N ALA A 55 6.47 7.23 -8.54
CA ALA A 55 6.70 5.89 -8.02
C ALA A 55 6.65 5.86 -6.49
N ARG A 56 7.24 6.87 -5.84
CA ARG A 56 7.17 7.04 -4.38
C ARG A 56 5.73 7.23 -3.90
N GLU A 57 4.96 8.08 -4.56
CA GLU A 57 3.56 8.31 -4.18
C GLU A 57 2.69 7.06 -4.37
N ARG A 58 2.91 6.30 -5.45
CA ARG A 58 2.24 5.01 -5.63
C ARG A 58 2.55 4.05 -4.49
N ASN A 59 3.81 3.97 -4.06
CA ASN A 59 4.19 3.13 -2.93
C ASN A 59 3.52 3.58 -1.63
N ARG A 60 3.51 4.90 -1.35
CA ARG A 60 2.84 5.47 -0.18
C ARG A 60 1.36 5.10 -0.14
N VAL A 61 0.66 5.26 -1.27
CA VAL A 61 -0.76 4.91 -1.39
C VAL A 61 -0.99 3.40 -1.35
N HIS A 62 -0.07 2.59 -1.88
CA HIS A 62 -0.14 1.14 -1.79
C HIS A 62 -0.12 0.66 -0.34
N ILE A 63 0.82 1.17 0.47
CA ILE A 63 0.89 0.88 1.92
C ILE A 63 -0.41 1.29 2.63
N LEU A 64 -0.92 2.49 2.33
CA LEU A 64 -2.20 2.95 2.90
C LEU A 64 -3.36 2.00 2.57
N ASN A 65 -3.45 1.52 1.33
CA ASN A 65 -4.50 0.58 0.93
C ASN A 65 -4.32 -0.80 1.59
N MET A 66 -3.09 -1.25 1.80
CA MET A 66 -2.83 -2.49 2.54
C MET A 66 -3.32 -2.38 3.99
N ASN A 67 -3.08 -1.24 4.65
CA ASN A 67 -3.56 -1.02 6.01
C ASN A 67 -5.10 -1.00 6.09
N ILE A 68 -5.79 -0.47 5.08
CA ILE A 68 -7.27 -0.54 5.02
C ILE A 68 -7.74 -2.00 4.88
N GLN A 69 -7.01 -2.84 4.14
CA GLN A 69 -7.34 -4.26 4.01
C GLN A 69 -7.12 -5.00 5.34
N VAL A 70 -5.99 -4.74 6.02
CA VAL A 70 -5.75 -5.27 7.38
C VAL A 70 -6.86 -4.84 8.34
N LEU A 71 -7.27 -3.57 8.28
CA LEU A 71 -8.37 -3.07 9.11
C LEU A 71 -9.68 -3.83 8.86
N ARG A 72 -9.98 -4.16 7.60
CA ARG A 72 -11.17 -4.95 7.25
C ARG A 72 -11.16 -6.34 7.88
N GLU A 73 -10.01 -6.99 7.94
CA GLU A 73 -9.88 -8.34 8.54
C GLU A 73 -10.12 -8.33 10.06
N LEU A 74 -9.92 -7.18 10.72
CA LEU A 74 -10.18 -7.00 12.15
C LEU A 74 -11.65 -6.72 12.46
N ILE A 75 -12.45 -6.31 11.46
CA ILE A 75 -13.87 -6.01 11.66
C ILE A 75 -14.65 -7.33 11.58
N PRO A 76 -15.48 -7.66 12.58
CA PRO A 76 -16.30 -8.85 12.54
C PRO A 76 -17.45 -8.68 11.54
N LEU A 77 -17.24 -9.18 10.32
CA LEU A 77 -18.22 -9.14 9.23
C LEU A 77 -18.80 -10.53 8.96
N PRO A 78 -20.12 -10.66 8.74
CA PRO A 78 -20.68 -11.89 8.19
C PRO A 78 -20.16 -12.13 6.76
N PRO A 79 -20.15 -13.37 6.27
CA PRO A 79 -19.84 -13.63 4.87
C PRO A 79 -20.89 -12.94 3.98
N GLN A 80 -20.44 -12.04 3.11
CA GLN A 80 -21.30 -11.31 2.16
C GLN A 80 -20.84 -11.55 0.73
N GLU A 81 -21.78 -11.52 -0.23
CA GLU A 81 -21.46 -11.64 -1.67
C GLU A 81 -20.62 -10.45 -2.18
N LYS A 82 -20.77 -9.28 -1.55
CA LYS A 82 -20.08 -8.04 -1.91
C LYS A 82 -19.24 -7.55 -0.74
N GLU A 83 -18.02 -7.12 -1.05
CA GLU A 83 -17.09 -6.56 -0.07
C GLU A 83 -17.40 -5.10 0.28
N PRO A 84 -17.21 -4.67 1.55
CA PRO A 84 -17.39 -3.29 1.95
C PRO A 84 -16.36 -2.37 1.28
N THR A 85 -16.79 -1.15 0.97
CA THR A 85 -15.95 -0.08 0.44
C THR A 85 -14.97 0.44 1.48
N LYS A 86 -13.92 1.15 1.03
CA LYS A 86 -12.90 1.73 1.92
C LYS A 86 -13.48 2.66 2.98
N THR A 87 -14.48 3.45 2.62
CA THR A 87 -15.12 4.39 3.55
C THR A 87 -15.99 3.65 4.56
N GLU A 88 -16.74 2.63 4.11
CA GLU A 88 -17.52 1.77 5.00
C GLU A 88 -16.62 1.06 6.01
N ILE A 89 -15.47 0.51 5.58
CA ILE A 89 -14.48 -0.11 6.48
C ILE A 89 -14.08 0.86 7.60
N ILE A 90 -13.83 2.15 7.28
CA ILE A 90 -13.46 3.16 8.27
C ILE A 90 -14.61 3.42 9.26
N TRP A 91 -15.85 3.59 8.76
CA TRP A 91 -17.01 3.81 9.62
C TRP A 91 -17.29 2.60 10.53
N MET A 92 -17.22 1.40 9.98
CA MET A 92 -17.43 0.16 10.72
C MET A 92 -16.37 -0.05 11.81
N ALA A 93 -15.10 0.27 11.52
CA ALA A 93 -14.04 0.22 12.53
C ALA A 93 -14.30 1.18 13.70
N ALA A 94 -14.69 2.42 13.42
CA ALA A 94 -15.00 3.40 14.46
C ALA A 94 -16.18 2.92 15.35
N LYS A 95 -17.24 2.39 14.72
CA LYS A 95 -18.39 1.79 15.42
C LYS A 95 -17.98 0.59 16.26
N TYR A 96 -17.09 -0.26 15.75
CA TYR A 96 -16.63 -1.44 16.48
C TYR A 96 -15.81 -1.09 17.71
N ILE A 97 -14.92 -0.09 17.62
CA ILE A 97 -14.17 0.42 18.78
C ILE A 97 -15.13 0.94 19.86
N ALA A 98 -16.14 1.73 19.47
CA ALA A 98 -17.14 2.25 20.41
C ALA A 98 -17.92 1.13 21.10
N LEU A 99 -18.41 0.15 20.32
CA LEU A 99 -19.14 -1.01 20.86
C LEU A 99 -18.30 -1.78 21.89
N LEU A 100 -17.02 -2.01 21.61
CA LEU A 100 -16.11 -2.68 22.55
C LEU A 100 -15.89 -1.85 23.82
N GLY A 101 -15.82 -0.52 23.70
CA GLY A 101 -15.75 0.39 24.86
C GLY A 101 -16.98 0.25 25.76
N ASP A 102 -18.17 0.34 25.19
CA ASP A 102 -19.43 0.26 25.94
C ASP A 102 -19.61 -1.10 26.63
N MET A 103 -19.22 -2.19 25.96
CA MET A 103 -19.23 -3.54 26.55
C MET A 103 -18.34 -3.66 27.79
N LEU A 104 -17.26 -2.89 27.85
CA LEU A 104 -16.36 -2.86 29.00
C LEU A 104 -16.89 -1.97 30.12
N ASP A 105 -17.66 -0.92 29.79
CA ASP A 105 -18.13 0.11 30.73
C ASP A 105 -19.51 -0.17 31.38
N GLN A 106 -20.24 -1.22 30.98
CA GLN A 106 -21.51 -1.70 31.60
C GLN A 106 -22.67 -0.68 31.65
N GLU A 107 -22.64 0.42 30.89
CA GLU A 107 -23.75 1.39 30.84
C GLU A 107 -24.69 1.12 29.65
N PRO A 108 -26.03 1.24 29.83
CA PRO A 108 -27.01 0.96 28.79
C PRO A 108 -26.97 2.03 27.70
N ILE A 109 -27.01 1.55 26.45
CA ILE A 109 -26.86 2.37 25.25
C ILE A 109 -28.09 3.28 25.05
N ASP A 110 -27.89 4.60 25.18
CA ASP A 110 -28.81 5.59 24.63
C ASP A 110 -28.55 5.73 23.12
N PHE A 111 -29.22 4.89 22.34
CA PHE A 111 -29.15 4.86 20.88
C PHE A 111 -29.61 6.19 20.21
N GLY A 112 -30.13 7.15 20.99
CA GLY A 112 -30.64 8.44 20.50
C GLY A 112 -29.61 9.36 19.85
N ASP A 113 -28.32 9.17 20.15
CA ASP A 113 -27.20 9.92 19.53
C ASP A 113 -26.49 9.15 18.41
N CYS A 114 -27.02 7.99 17.98
CA CYS A 114 -26.53 7.21 16.84
C CYS A 114 -26.89 7.88 15.50
N VAL A 115 -26.31 9.02 15.17
CA VAL A 115 -26.66 9.85 14.01
C VAL A 115 -26.54 9.15 12.62
N LEU A 116 -26.22 7.86 12.52
CA LEU A 116 -26.00 7.12 11.26
C LEU A 116 -26.47 5.64 11.23
N ASN A 117 -27.49 5.23 11.98
CA ASN A 117 -28.16 3.93 11.74
C ASN A 117 -29.66 4.23 11.68
N ASP A 118 -30.34 4.12 10.52
CA ASP A 118 -31.14 2.91 10.22
C ASP A 118 -31.42 2.69 8.72
N LEU A 119 -30.71 3.33 7.78
CA LEU A 119 -30.89 3.05 6.34
C LEU A 119 -29.75 2.28 5.67
N PHE A 120 -28.66 2.01 6.38
CA PHE A 120 -27.47 1.40 5.77
C PHE A 120 -27.19 -0.03 6.24
N LEU A 121 -27.74 -0.45 7.39
CA LEU A 121 -27.63 -1.84 7.85
C LEU A 121 -28.65 -2.77 7.17
N ASP A 122 -29.80 -2.25 6.73
CA ASP A 122 -30.80 -3.03 5.99
C ASP A 122 -30.44 -3.25 4.51
N ALA A 123 -29.43 -2.54 3.99
CA ALA A 123 -29.02 -2.62 2.58
C ALA A 123 -27.86 -3.61 2.33
N PHE A 124 -27.32 -4.24 3.37
CA PHE A 124 -26.21 -5.19 3.28
C PHE A 124 -26.47 -6.52 4.02
N CYS A 125 -27.75 -6.85 4.27
CA CYS A 125 -28.17 -8.25 4.46
C CYS A 125 -28.70 -8.81 3.13
#